data_AF-A0A7R8RRH4-F1
#
_entry.id   AF-A0A7R8RRH4-F1
#
_cell.length_a   1.000
_cell.length_b   1.000
_cell.length_c   1.000
_cell.angle_alpha   90.00
_cell.angle_beta   90.00
_cell.angle_gamma   90.00
#
_symmetry.space_group_name_H-M   'P 1'
#
loop_
_entity.id
_entity.type
_entity.pdbx_description
1 polymer ?
#
loop_
_entity_poly.entity_id
_entity_poly.type
_entity_poly.pdbx_seq_one_letter_code
_entity_poly.pdbx_strand_id
1 'polypeptide(L)'
;MLGVVVRLSRTAPVALALTALPALVVTTAAASPPSSPEPSAPTAVFTLDASKGTFSAKAAGGPRVSVLATRIGQGADTKILRAGDERAVSDTTFARSSEPSARSAWAASSKFADLSWADVGAKTYTLYRDGAKIGTTSQPSFRDTGVTPGTEADYRIIGAGKKDTHTWGMTATIPSSDTAEALNATAKDIEAKARKYSKSTLRWRSFIRPTWAGIPKELAKLSGCKYTKGYKYAGDARGFSAKQKNPGSRAGVTGTVNWKSGKITWDRFTGKTRVYKTSNSRLVATRKASVKKIKFKALNKHNGKERGVRIIIDATDPFCPKTGAKRAGIGASATVQMTRGGSFHVTGKHRQAPDHELYMYNYAGKKYKTKTILRDKMLDLRCISQPACQLQNIAAKG
;
A
#
# COMPACT_ATOMS: atom_id res chain seq x y z
N MET A 1 -2.23 5.49 82.09
CA MET A 1 -3.26 4.44 82.18
C MET A 1 -2.78 3.29 81.29
N LEU A 2 -2.01 2.34 81.84
CA LEU A 2 -2.46 1.00 82.33
C LEU A 2 -3.36 0.31 81.28
N GLY A 3 -3.07 -0.85 80.69
CA GLY A 3 -2.26 -2.00 81.11
C GLY A 3 -3.17 -3.21 81.41
N VAL A 4 -2.71 -4.45 81.09
CA VAL A 4 -3.27 -5.80 81.42
C VAL A 4 -4.23 -6.37 80.33
N VAL A 5 -4.02 -7.45 79.55
CA VAL A 5 -3.36 -8.80 79.59
C VAL A 5 -4.09 -9.89 80.40
N VAL A 6 -4.39 -11.05 79.77
CA VAL A 6 -4.34 -12.47 80.25
C VAL A 6 -5.23 -13.33 79.28
N ARG A 7 -4.68 -14.22 78.41
CA ARG A 7 -4.26 -15.66 78.57
C ARG A 7 -5.46 -16.63 78.61
N LEU A 8 -5.51 -17.87 78.07
CA LEU A 8 -4.63 -18.96 77.57
C LEU A 8 -5.51 -19.81 76.58
N SER A 9 -5.06 -20.76 75.73
CA SER A 9 -4.26 -21.96 76.01
C SER A 9 -3.82 -22.69 74.72
N ARG A 10 -2.66 -23.35 74.77
CA ARG A 10 -2.09 -24.27 73.77
C ARG A 10 -2.68 -25.67 73.91
N THR A 11 -2.89 -26.37 72.79
CA THR A 11 -2.64 -27.81 72.62
C THR A 11 -2.39 -28.14 71.15
N ALA A 12 -1.22 -28.70 70.82
CA ALA A 12 -0.97 -29.49 69.61
C ALA A 12 -1.56 -30.92 69.85
N PRO A 13 -1.82 -31.78 68.83
CA PRO A 13 -0.73 -32.42 68.07
C PRO A 13 -1.07 -32.92 66.64
N VAL A 14 -0.05 -33.60 66.07
CA VAL A 14 -0.06 -34.64 65.02
C VAL A 14 0.01 -34.19 63.55
N ALA A 15 1.24 -34.28 63.03
CA ALA A 15 1.52 -34.38 61.62
C ALA A 15 1.19 -35.79 61.11
N LEU A 16 0.29 -35.90 60.13
CA LEU A 16 0.22 -37.04 59.22
C LEU A 16 0.98 -36.69 57.95
N ALA A 17 2.11 -37.34 57.71
CA ALA A 17 2.78 -37.33 56.42
C ALA A 17 2.01 -38.25 55.46
N LEU A 18 1.16 -37.68 54.59
CA LEU A 18 0.71 -38.37 53.39
C LEU A 18 1.67 -38.06 52.25
N THR A 19 2.42 -39.08 51.83
CA THR A 19 3.17 -39.09 50.58
C THR A 19 2.19 -39.03 49.40
N ALA A 20 2.00 -37.85 48.82
CA ALA A 20 1.27 -37.70 47.56
C ALA A 20 2.22 -38.00 46.38
N LEU A 21 1.91 -39.07 45.65
CA LEU A 21 2.47 -39.37 44.33
C LEU A 21 2.15 -38.20 43.36
N PRO A 22 3.07 -37.81 42.45
CA PRO A 22 2.78 -36.77 41.48
C PRO A 22 1.77 -37.31 40.46
N ALA A 23 0.56 -36.76 40.47
CA ALA A 23 -0.42 -36.95 39.41
C ALA A 23 0.08 -36.24 38.15
N LEU A 24 0.39 -37.03 37.12
CA LEU A 24 0.74 -36.55 35.79
C LEU A 24 -0.51 -35.91 35.16
N VAL A 25 -0.61 -34.58 35.18
CA VAL A 25 -1.68 -33.86 34.48
C VAL A 25 -1.38 -33.93 32.99
N VAL A 26 -2.05 -34.84 32.28
CA VAL A 26 -2.11 -34.84 30.82
C VAL A 26 -3.03 -33.69 30.40
N THR A 27 -2.46 -32.54 30.05
CA THR A 27 -3.21 -31.47 29.40
C THR A 27 -3.55 -31.91 27.98
N THR A 28 -4.75 -32.44 27.76
CA THR A 28 -5.29 -32.58 26.41
C THR A 28 -5.54 -31.18 25.85
N ALA A 29 -4.68 -30.74 24.93
CA ALA A 29 -4.92 -29.54 24.15
C ALA A 29 -6.18 -29.75 23.30
N ALA A 30 -7.30 -29.18 23.74
CA ALA A 30 -8.50 -29.09 22.92
C ALA A 30 -8.17 -28.19 21.72
N ALA A 31 -8.06 -28.80 20.54
CA ALA A 31 -7.93 -28.07 19.29
C ALA A 31 -9.15 -27.15 19.13
N SER A 32 -8.92 -25.85 18.91
CA SER A 32 -9.98 -24.93 18.53
C SER A 32 -10.73 -25.49 17.31
N PRO A 33 -12.07 -25.44 17.28
CA PRO A 33 -12.80 -25.88 16.10
C PRO A 33 -12.34 -25.10 14.88
N PRO A 34 -12.29 -25.72 13.69
CA PRO A 34 -11.95 -25.02 12.47
C PRO A 34 -12.91 -23.84 12.30
N SER A 35 -12.35 -22.65 12.08
CA SER A 35 -13.12 -21.44 11.78
C SER A 35 -14.13 -21.76 10.67
N SER A 36 -15.43 -21.53 10.94
CA SER A 36 -16.48 -21.65 9.93
C SER A 36 -16.05 -20.94 8.64
N PRO A 37 -16.30 -21.52 7.45
CA PRO A 37 -15.96 -20.86 6.21
C PRO A 37 -16.64 -19.49 6.17
N GLU A 38 -15.83 -18.44 5.99
CA GLU A 38 -16.31 -17.08 5.76
C GLU A 38 -17.36 -17.15 4.62
N PRO A 39 -18.58 -16.62 4.80
CA PRO A 39 -19.63 -16.74 3.79
C PRO A 39 -19.10 -16.24 2.45
N SER A 40 -19.32 -17.03 1.39
CA SER A 40 -18.87 -16.68 0.05
C SER A 40 -19.43 -15.31 -0.32
N ALA A 41 -18.56 -14.34 -0.57
CA ALA A 41 -18.97 -13.00 -0.98
C ALA A 41 -19.91 -13.09 -2.19
N PRO A 42 -20.97 -12.25 -2.26
CA PRO A 42 -21.90 -12.26 -3.39
C PRO A 42 -21.15 -12.10 -4.71
N THR A 43 -21.61 -12.77 -5.76
CA THR A 43 -20.98 -12.73 -7.08
C THR A 43 -21.15 -11.34 -7.70
N ALA A 44 -20.06 -10.74 -8.17
CA ALA A 44 -20.12 -9.47 -8.92
C ALA A 44 -20.85 -9.67 -10.25
N VAL A 45 -21.81 -8.77 -10.55
CA VAL A 45 -22.63 -8.82 -11.77
C VAL A 45 -22.00 -7.98 -12.87
N PHE A 46 -21.53 -6.78 -12.52
CA PHE A 46 -20.90 -5.85 -13.44
C PHE A 46 -19.38 -6.05 -13.44
N THR A 47 -18.91 -7.06 -14.16
CA THR A 47 -17.48 -7.39 -14.21
C THR A 47 -16.79 -6.85 -15.46
N LEU A 48 -15.55 -6.39 -15.34
CA LEU A 48 -14.71 -5.98 -16.47
C LEU A 48 -14.06 -7.21 -17.14
N ASP A 49 -14.24 -7.37 -18.45
CA ASP A 49 -13.32 -8.17 -19.28
C ASP A 49 -12.06 -7.34 -19.50
N ALA A 50 -11.07 -7.55 -18.63
CA ALA A 50 -9.81 -6.78 -18.66
C ALA A 50 -9.00 -7.01 -19.94
N SER A 51 -9.24 -8.09 -20.69
CA SER A 51 -8.55 -8.32 -21.97
C SER A 51 -9.06 -7.37 -23.07
N LYS A 52 -10.36 -7.06 -23.06
CA LYS A 52 -11.03 -6.17 -24.02
C LYS A 52 -11.22 -4.74 -23.52
N GLY A 53 -11.11 -4.54 -22.20
CA GLY A 53 -11.37 -3.26 -21.56
C GLY A 53 -12.83 -2.82 -21.69
N THR A 54 -13.75 -3.78 -21.57
CA THR A 54 -15.21 -3.59 -21.63
C THR A 54 -15.87 -4.45 -20.56
N PHE A 55 -17.03 -4.07 -20.06
CA PHE A 55 -17.81 -4.95 -19.17
C PHE A 55 -18.24 -6.23 -19.90
N SER A 56 -18.23 -7.35 -19.18
CA SER A 56 -18.70 -8.64 -19.67
C SER A 56 -20.14 -8.54 -20.13
N ALA A 57 -20.47 -9.13 -21.29
CA ALA A 57 -21.81 -9.07 -21.86
C ALA A 57 -22.88 -9.84 -21.05
N LYS A 58 -22.44 -10.72 -20.15
CA LYS A 58 -23.29 -11.53 -19.27
C LYS A 58 -22.64 -11.61 -17.90
N ALA A 59 -23.43 -11.46 -16.84
CA ALA A 59 -22.97 -11.79 -15.49
C ALA A 59 -22.67 -13.30 -15.40
N ALA A 60 -21.80 -13.73 -14.49
CA ALA A 60 -21.47 -15.15 -14.34
C ALA A 60 -22.73 -15.97 -14.04
N GLY A 61 -23.20 -16.77 -15.01
CA GLY A 61 -24.48 -17.50 -14.93
C GLY A 61 -25.75 -16.63 -14.90
N GLY A 62 -25.63 -15.31 -15.03
CA GLY A 62 -26.72 -14.35 -14.79
C GLY A 62 -27.26 -13.63 -16.03
N PRO A 63 -28.00 -12.52 -15.85
CA PRO A 63 -28.62 -11.78 -16.95
C PRO A 63 -27.60 -11.09 -17.86
N ARG A 64 -28.06 -10.69 -19.05
CA ARG A 64 -27.28 -9.89 -20.00
C ARG A 64 -26.99 -8.51 -19.41
N VAL A 65 -25.74 -8.08 -19.51
CA VAL A 65 -25.33 -6.72 -19.15
C VAL A 65 -25.49 -5.82 -20.38
N SER A 66 -26.23 -4.73 -20.20
CA SER A 66 -26.49 -3.71 -21.22
C SER A 66 -25.91 -2.36 -20.79
N VAL A 67 -25.40 -1.61 -21.76
CA VAL A 67 -24.90 -0.24 -21.55
C VAL A 67 -26.03 0.71 -21.92
N LEU A 68 -26.62 1.35 -20.91
CA LEU A 68 -27.70 2.33 -21.11
C LEU A 68 -27.17 3.70 -21.54
N ALA A 69 -25.98 4.07 -21.10
CA ALA A 69 -25.32 5.30 -21.52
C ALA A 69 -23.80 5.16 -21.46
N THR A 70 -23.10 5.78 -22.40
CA THR A 70 -21.63 5.93 -22.38
C THR A 70 -21.29 7.42 -22.38
N ARG A 71 -20.39 7.82 -21.48
CA ARG A 71 -19.89 9.19 -21.36
C ARG A 71 -18.38 9.17 -21.42
N ILE A 72 -17.84 9.75 -22.48
CA ILE A 72 -16.40 9.92 -22.63
C ILE A 72 -16.05 11.35 -22.20
N GLY A 73 -15.47 11.48 -21.01
CA GLY A 73 -15.11 12.77 -20.42
C GLY A 73 -13.69 13.20 -20.79
N GLN A 74 -13.27 14.33 -20.25
CA GLN A 74 -11.89 14.83 -20.33
C GLN A 74 -11.08 14.46 -19.07
N GLY A 75 -11.74 14.11 -17.97
CA GLY A 75 -11.11 13.68 -16.72
C GLY A 75 -11.30 12.20 -16.38
N ALA A 76 -12.47 11.65 -16.72
CA ALA A 76 -12.91 10.28 -16.45
C ALA A 76 -13.93 9.82 -17.49
N ASP A 77 -14.03 8.51 -17.67
CA ASP A 77 -14.98 7.86 -18.57
C ASP A 77 -15.98 7.04 -17.77
N THR A 78 -17.28 7.32 -17.94
CA THR A 78 -18.34 6.68 -17.15
C THR A 78 -19.37 5.98 -18.03
N LYS A 79 -20.02 4.96 -17.48
CA LYS A 79 -21.16 4.29 -18.12
C LYS A 79 -22.28 4.07 -17.12
N ILE A 80 -23.52 4.06 -17.63
CA ILE A 80 -24.68 3.53 -16.91
C ILE A 80 -24.96 2.14 -17.45
N LEU A 81 -25.05 1.17 -16.55
CA LEU A 81 -25.18 -0.25 -16.85
C LEU A 81 -26.50 -0.78 -16.29
N ARG A 82 -27.03 -1.83 -16.92
CA ARG A 82 -28.19 -2.58 -16.44
C ARG A 82 -27.99 -4.07 -16.63
N ALA A 83 -28.37 -4.86 -15.63
CA ALA A 83 -28.39 -6.31 -15.65
C ALA A 83 -29.64 -6.80 -14.90
N GLY A 84 -30.64 -7.30 -15.64
CA GLY A 84 -31.97 -7.56 -15.06
C GLY A 84 -32.58 -6.27 -14.48
N ASP A 85 -32.88 -6.29 -13.18
CA ASP A 85 -33.42 -5.14 -12.44
C ASP A 85 -32.33 -4.28 -11.79
N GLU A 86 -31.08 -4.75 -11.74
CA GLU A 86 -29.97 -3.97 -11.20
C GLU A 86 -29.52 -2.91 -12.21
N ARG A 87 -29.26 -1.70 -11.69
CA ARG A 87 -28.64 -0.60 -12.43
C ARG A 87 -27.43 -0.09 -11.66
N ALA A 88 -26.41 0.34 -12.40
CA ALA A 88 -25.20 0.86 -11.79
C ALA A 88 -24.57 1.97 -12.64
N VAL A 89 -23.92 2.92 -11.98
CA VAL A 89 -22.97 3.86 -12.59
C VAL A 89 -21.58 3.28 -12.46
N SER A 90 -20.74 3.43 -13.47
CA SER A 90 -19.37 2.89 -13.49
C SER A 90 -18.34 3.91 -13.87
N ASP A 91 -17.12 3.76 -13.34
CA ASP A 91 -15.91 4.40 -13.83
C ASP A 91 -15.09 3.38 -14.62
N THR A 92 -14.87 3.71 -15.90
CA THR A 92 -14.16 2.89 -16.88
C THR A 92 -12.86 3.54 -17.34
N THR A 93 -12.40 4.59 -16.67
CA THR A 93 -11.21 5.35 -17.05
C THR A 93 -9.97 4.46 -17.17
N PHE A 94 -9.86 3.44 -16.31
CA PHE A 94 -8.77 2.46 -16.34
C PHE A 94 -9.08 1.18 -17.11
N ALA A 95 -10.30 1.00 -17.62
CA ALA A 95 -10.70 -0.23 -18.30
C ALA A 95 -9.78 -0.55 -19.48
N ARG A 96 -9.24 0.49 -20.15
CA ARG A 96 -8.37 0.39 -21.33
C ARG A 96 -6.97 0.94 -21.08
N SER A 97 -6.47 0.83 -19.85
CA SER A 97 -5.08 1.20 -19.56
C SER A 97 -4.13 0.52 -20.55
N SER A 98 -3.12 1.28 -20.99
CA SER A 98 -2.05 0.80 -21.87
C SER A 98 -1.18 -0.26 -21.20
N GLU A 99 -1.25 -0.36 -19.86
CA GLU A 99 -0.65 -1.41 -19.06
C GLU A 99 -1.74 -2.45 -18.73
N PRO A 100 -1.74 -3.63 -19.37
CA PRO A 100 -2.81 -4.61 -19.18
C PRO A 100 -3.01 -5.02 -17.71
N SER A 101 -1.91 -5.14 -16.94
CA SER A 101 -1.97 -5.48 -15.52
C SER A 101 -2.58 -4.40 -14.64
N ALA A 102 -2.72 -3.16 -15.13
CA ALA A 102 -3.36 -2.06 -14.41
C ALA A 102 -4.85 -1.91 -14.72
N ARG A 103 -5.34 -2.59 -15.77
CA ARG A 103 -6.73 -2.46 -16.21
C ARG A 103 -7.68 -2.85 -15.08
N SER A 104 -8.62 -1.96 -14.83
CA SER A 104 -9.52 -2.08 -13.70
C SER A 104 -10.69 -1.11 -13.84
N ALA A 105 -11.81 -1.43 -13.22
CA ALA A 105 -13.03 -0.63 -13.23
C ALA A 105 -13.87 -0.95 -11.99
N TRP A 106 -14.84 -0.09 -11.71
CA TRP A 106 -15.89 -0.35 -10.72
C TRP A 106 -17.25 0.07 -11.25
N ALA A 107 -18.30 -0.56 -10.75
CA ALA A 107 -19.69 -0.20 -10.99
C ALA A 107 -20.46 -0.20 -9.66
N ALA A 108 -21.17 0.89 -9.35
CA ALA A 108 -21.87 1.07 -8.09
C ALA A 108 -23.36 1.36 -8.30
N SER A 109 -24.16 0.75 -7.45
CA SER A 109 -25.54 1.14 -7.15
C SER A 109 -25.59 1.76 -5.75
N SER A 110 -26.77 2.17 -5.30
CA SER A 110 -26.98 2.60 -3.91
C SER A 110 -26.76 1.47 -2.89
N LYS A 111 -26.76 0.20 -3.33
CA LYS A 111 -26.72 -0.97 -2.45
C LYS A 111 -25.44 -1.80 -2.56
N PHE A 112 -24.64 -1.61 -3.61
CA PHE A 112 -23.41 -2.37 -3.81
C PHE A 112 -22.37 -1.60 -4.61
N ALA A 113 -21.12 -2.06 -4.52
CA ALA A 113 -20.05 -1.75 -5.47
C ALA A 113 -19.43 -3.05 -6.01
N ASP A 114 -19.50 -3.23 -7.33
CA ASP A 114 -18.77 -4.26 -8.06
C ASP A 114 -17.40 -3.71 -8.48
N LEU A 115 -16.37 -4.41 -8.05
CA LEU A 115 -14.97 -4.11 -8.35
C LEU A 115 -14.45 -5.15 -9.34
N SER A 116 -13.64 -4.72 -10.30
CA SER A 116 -13.00 -5.63 -11.25
C SER A 116 -11.61 -5.14 -11.64
N TRP A 117 -10.67 -6.07 -11.75
CA TRP A 117 -9.28 -5.79 -12.08
C TRP A 117 -8.71 -6.86 -13.02
N ALA A 118 -7.54 -6.60 -13.58
CA ALA A 118 -6.85 -7.58 -14.41
C ALA A 118 -6.40 -8.77 -13.57
N ASP A 119 -6.66 -9.98 -14.07
CA ASP A 119 -6.10 -11.18 -13.46
C ASP A 119 -4.58 -11.23 -13.67
N VAL A 120 -3.84 -11.26 -12.57
CA VAL A 120 -2.37 -11.36 -12.56
C VAL A 120 -1.89 -12.77 -12.22
N GLY A 121 -2.80 -13.74 -12.23
CA GLY A 121 -2.55 -15.13 -11.84
C GLY A 121 -2.32 -15.29 -10.34
N ALA A 122 -2.93 -14.44 -9.52
CA ALA A 122 -2.84 -14.56 -8.07
C ALA A 122 -3.76 -15.68 -7.57
N LYS A 123 -3.27 -16.47 -6.61
CA LYS A 123 -4.10 -17.48 -5.94
C LYS A 123 -5.25 -16.86 -5.15
N THR A 124 -5.00 -15.69 -4.56
CA THR A 124 -5.94 -14.96 -3.73
C THR A 124 -5.66 -13.46 -3.84
N TYR A 125 -6.73 -12.69 -3.87
CA TYR A 125 -6.77 -11.24 -3.75
C TYR A 125 -7.30 -10.89 -2.36
N THR A 126 -6.66 -9.94 -1.68
CA THR A 126 -7.15 -9.37 -0.42
C THR A 126 -7.72 -7.98 -0.68
N LEU A 127 -8.94 -7.74 -0.19
CA LEU A 127 -9.65 -6.49 -0.40
C LEU A 127 -9.83 -5.71 0.89
N TYR A 128 -9.67 -4.40 0.77
CA TYR A 128 -9.89 -3.44 1.82
C TYR A 128 -10.82 -2.33 1.33
N ARG A 129 -11.70 -1.84 2.20
CA ARG A 129 -12.47 -0.61 2.03
C ARG A 129 -12.13 0.33 3.18
N ASP A 130 -11.74 1.55 2.86
CA ASP A 130 -11.41 2.60 3.83
C ASP A 130 -10.36 2.18 4.87
N GLY A 131 -9.47 1.26 4.47
CA GLY A 131 -8.41 0.71 5.32
C GLY A 131 -8.77 -0.56 6.09
N ALA A 132 -10.05 -0.93 6.20
CA ALA A 132 -10.49 -2.17 6.82
C ALA A 132 -10.54 -3.31 5.79
N LYS A 133 -10.08 -4.52 6.16
CA LYS A 133 -10.21 -5.70 5.31
C LYS A 133 -11.69 -6.07 5.21
N ILE A 134 -12.21 -6.24 4.00
CA ILE A 134 -13.61 -6.62 3.74
C ILE A 134 -13.76 -8.04 3.19
N GLY A 135 -12.66 -8.69 2.83
CA GLY A 135 -12.68 -10.09 2.39
C GLY A 135 -11.49 -10.50 1.55
N THR A 136 -11.58 -11.72 1.02
CA THR A 136 -10.65 -12.29 0.04
C THR A 136 -11.41 -13.00 -1.07
N THR A 137 -10.81 -13.09 -2.26
CA THR A 137 -11.39 -13.80 -3.41
C THR A 137 -10.29 -14.41 -4.27
N SER A 138 -10.56 -15.52 -4.95
CA SER A 138 -9.69 -16.06 -6.01
C SER A 138 -10.00 -15.48 -7.38
N GLN A 139 -11.15 -14.82 -7.53
CA GLN A 139 -11.60 -14.23 -8.79
C GLN A 139 -11.10 -12.79 -8.94
N PRO A 140 -10.91 -12.28 -10.17
CA PRO A 140 -10.49 -10.90 -10.44
C PRO A 140 -11.65 -9.88 -10.29
N SER A 141 -12.64 -10.21 -9.47
CA SER A 141 -13.81 -9.39 -9.18
C SER A 141 -14.32 -9.63 -7.76
N PHE A 142 -15.02 -8.64 -7.22
CA PHE A 142 -15.63 -8.70 -5.89
C PHE A 142 -16.84 -7.76 -5.82
N ARG A 143 -17.92 -8.21 -5.19
CA ARG A 143 -19.08 -7.39 -4.87
C ARG A 143 -19.07 -7.03 -3.39
N ASP A 144 -19.06 -5.73 -3.12
CA ASP A 144 -19.21 -5.19 -1.77
C ASP A 144 -20.64 -4.68 -1.57
N THR A 145 -21.40 -5.29 -0.66
CA THR A 145 -22.77 -4.91 -0.31
C THR A 145 -22.86 -4.01 0.93
N GLY A 146 -21.73 -3.73 1.59
CA GLY A 146 -21.70 -2.91 2.81
C GLY A 146 -21.57 -1.41 2.57
N VAL A 147 -21.87 -0.94 1.35
CA VAL A 147 -21.67 0.46 0.92
C VAL A 147 -22.78 1.37 1.44
N THR A 148 -22.49 2.66 1.54
CA THR A 148 -23.48 3.67 1.94
C THR A 148 -23.84 4.57 0.74
N PRO A 149 -25.14 4.69 0.38
CA PRO A 149 -25.59 5.58 -0.69
C PRO A 149 -25.07 7.02 -0.51
N GLY A 150 -24.69 7.67 -1.60
CA GLY A 150 -24.26 9.07 -1.60
C GLY A 150 -22.85 9.34 -1.05
N THR A 151 -22.09 8.29 -0.73
CA THR A 151 -20.71 8.41 -0.20
C THR A 151 -19.65 8.00 -1.23
N GLU A 152 -18.37 8.26 -0.89
CA GLU A 152 -17.23 7.69 -1.61
C GLU A 152 -16.60 6.56 -0.80
N ALA A 153 -16.30 5.43 -1.44
CA ALA A 153 -15.59 4.31 -0.83
C ALA A 153 -14.19 4.17 -1.46
N ASP A 154 -13.14 4.13 -0.62
CA ASP A 154 -11.76 3.93 -1.08
C ASP A 154 -11.36 2.45 -0.97
N TYR A 155 -11.32 1.77 -2.10
CA TYR A 155 -10.94 0.37 -2.19
C TYR A 155 -9.45 0.17 -2.43
N ARG A 156 -8.93 -0.93 -1.88
CA ARG A 156 -7.60 -1.43 -2.17
C ARG A 156 -7.62 -2.94 -2.34
N ILE A 157 -7.11 -3.40 -3.47
CA ILE A 157 -7.03 -4.82 -3.84
C ILE A 157 -5.56 -5.20 -3.96
N ILE A 158 -5.12 -6.26 -3.29
CA ILE A 158 -3.74 -6.74 -3.31
C ILE A 158 -3.72 -8.19 -3.78
N GLY A 159 -2.98 -8.47 -4.86
CA GLY A 159 -2.79 -9.82 -5.39
C GLY A 159 -1.32 -10.13 -5.67
N ALA A 160 -0.83 -11.28 -5.22
CA ALA A 160 0.51 -11.75 -5.55
C ALA A 160 0.51 -12.45 -6.92
N GLY A 161 0.94 -11.75 -7.96
CA GLY A 161 1.11 -12.33 -9.29
C GLY A 161 2.37 -13.18 -9.39
N LYS A 162 2.64 -13.74 -10.58
CA LYS A 162 3.78 -14.65 -10.82
C LYS A 162 5.15 -14.04 -10.47
N LYS A 163 5.34 -12.73 -10.72
CA LYS A 163 6.64 -12.04 -10.55
C LYS A 163 6.65 -11.06 -9.39
N ASP A 164 5.59 -10.27 -9.30
CA ASP A 164 5.45 -9.13 -8.41
C ASP A 164 4.06 -9.12 -7.77
N THR A 165 3.95 -8.41 -6.64
CA THR A 165 2.64 -8.07 -6.08
C THR A 165 2.06 -6.88 -6.83
N HIS A 166 0.78 -6.97 -7.16
CA HIS A 166 0.01 -5.91 -7.76
C HIS A 166 -0.97 -5.35 -6.72
N THR A 167 -1.09 -4.04 -6.68
CA THR A 167 -2.13 -3.37 -5.91
C THR A 167 -2.92 -2.41 -6.79
N TRP A 168 -4.24 -2.52 -6.76
CA TRP A 168 -5.17 -1.54 -7.32
C TRP A 168 -5.80 -0.72 -6.19
N GLY A 169 -5.86 0.59 -6.38
CA GLY A 169 -6.61 1.52 -5.55
C GLY A 169 -7.72 2.18 -6.37
N MET A 170 -8.95 2.13 -5.89
CA MET A 170 -10.12 2.70 -6.56
C MET A 170 -10.87 3.60 -5.60
N THR A 171 -11.45 4.70 -6.12
CA THR A 171 -12.42 5.51 -5.38
C THR A 171 -13.77 5.34 -6.06
N ALA A 172 -14.65 4.52 -5.49
CA ALA A 172 -16.01 4.38 -6.00
C ALA A 172 -16.88 5.52 -5.47
N THR A 173 -17.68 6.13 -6.34
CA THR A 173 -18.72 7.08 -5.95
C THR A 173 -20.05 6.33 -5.94
N ILE A 174 -20.63 6.17 -4.76
CA ILE A 174 -21.87 5.41 -4.57
C ILE A 174 -23.05 6.36 -4.81
N PRO A 175 -23.94 6.09 -5.78
CA PRO A 175 -25.09 6.95 -6.04
C PRO A 175 -26.04 6.96 -4.84
N SER A 176 -26.82 8.03 -4.69
CA SER A 176 -27.81 8.15 -3.61
C SER A 176 -29.03 7.23 -3.79
N SER A 177 -29.34 6.86 -5.03
CA SER A 177 -30.39 5.90 -5.39
C SER A 177 -30.11 5.30 -6.77
N ASP A 178 -30.92 4.31 -7.17
CA ASP A 178 -30.76 3.59 -8.46
C ASP A 178 -31.63 4.20 -9.58
N THR A 179 -32.23 5.38 -9.36
CA THR A 179 -33.02 6.06 -10.40
C THR A 179 -32.12 6.51 -11.55
N ALA A 180 -32.69 6.66 -12.74
CA ALA A 180 -31.92 7.09 -13.90
C ALA A 180 -31.27 8.48 -13.66
N GLU A 181 -31.99 9.36 -12.99
CA GLU A 181 -31.58 10.72 -12.64
C GLU A 181 -30.37 10.69 -11.69
N ALA A 182 -30.43 9.91 -10.61
CA ALA A 182 -29.36 9.81 -9.62
C ALA A 182 -28.09 9.19 -10.21
N LEU A 183 -28.23 8.13 -11.01
CA LEU A 183 -27.11 7.51 -11.72
C LEU A 183 -26.46 8.48 -12.72
N ASN A 184 -27.28 9.24 -13.46
CA ASN A 184 -26.79 10.24 -14.41
C ASN A 184 -26.11 11.43 -13.73
N ALA A 185 -26.62 11.90 -12.59
CA ALA A 185 -25.99 12.92 -11.78
C ALA A 185 -24.63 12.44 -11.25
N THR A 186 -24.59 11.25 -10.66
CA THR A 186 -23.36 10.62 -10.14
C THR A 186 -22.29 10.48 -11.24
N ALA A 187 -22.68 10.07 -12.45
CA ALA A 187 -21.77 9.96 -13.59
C ALA A 187 -21.14 11.32 -13.99
N LYS A 188 -21.92 12.41 -13.92
CA LYS A 188 -21.43 13.77 -14.18
C LYS A 188 -20.50 14.24 -13.05
N ASP A 189 -20.81 13.91 -11.81
CA ASP A 189 -20.01 14.28 -10.64
C ASP A 189 -18.62 13.63 -10.65
N ILE A 190 -18.53 12.36 -11.05
CA ILE A 190 -17.25 11.66 -11.24
C ILE A 190 -16.34 12.43 -12.21
N GLU A 191 -16.86 12.79 -13.38
CA GLU A 191 -16.13 13.56 -14.40
C GLU A 191 -15.78 14.97 -13.90
N ALA A 192 -16.74 15.68 -13.31
CA ALA A 192 -16.53 17.02 -12.78
C ALA A 192 -15.45 17.03 -11.69
N LYS A 193 -15.45 16.04 -10.79
CA LYS A 193 -14.44 15.85 -9.75
C LYS A 193 -13.07 15.55 -10.36
N ALA A 194 -12.98 14.65 -11.33
CA ALA A 194 -11.72 14.36 -12.01
C ALA A 194 -11.14 15.62 -12.69
N ARG A 195 -11.96 16.41 -13.38
CA ARG A 195 -11.53 17.66 -14.03
C ARG A 195 -10.98 18.70 -13.05
N LYS A 196 -11.50 18.76 -11.81
CA LYS A 196 -10.98 19.67 -10.76
C LYS A 196 -9.53 19.38 -10.40
N TYR A 197 -9.06 18.14 -10.56
CA TYR A 197 -7.65 17.82 -10.31
C TYR A 197 -6.76 18.34 -11.44
N SER A 198 -5.90 19.30 -11.12
CA SER A 198 -5.00 19.95 -12.09
C SER A 198 -3.65 19.25 -12.20
N LYS A 199 -3.22 18.60 -11.12
CA LYS A 199 -1.98 17.81 -11.07
C LYS A 199 -2.06 16.70 -10.05
N SER A 200 -1.28 15.64 -10.28
CA SER A 200 -1.02 14.59 -9.29
C SER A 200 0.46 14.47 -9.03
N THR A 201 0.84 14.33 -7.76
CA THR A 201 2.22 14.14 -7.33
C THR A 201 2.39 12.77 -6.69
N LEU A 202 3.41 12.03 -7.12
CA LEU A 202 3.90 10.83 -6.44
C LEU A 202 5.16 11.17 -5.68
N ARG A 203 5.19 10.85 -4.38
CA ARG A 203 6.33 11.10 -3.51
C ARG A 203 6.79 9.82 -2.86
N TRP A 204 7.95 9.33 -3.29
CA TRP A 204 8.65 8.23 -2.63
C TRP A 204 9.72 8.80 -1.71
N ARG A 205 9.77 8.35 -0.46
CA ARG A 205 10.88 8.62 0.46
C ARG A 205 11.31 7.34 1.16
N SER A 206 12.61 7.27 1.45
CA SER A 206 13.22 6.19 2.23
C SER A 206 13.97 6.79 3.41
N PHE A 207 13.77 6.27 4.61
CA PHE A 207 14.22 6.91 5.84
C PHE A 207 14.49 5.90 6.96
N ILE A 208 15.35 6.28 7.90
CA ILE A 208 15.70 5.48 9.08
C ILE A 208 14.94 6.05 10.27
N ARG A 209 13.97 5.31 10.81
CA ARG A 209 13.14 5.76 11.95
C ARG A 209 13.94 6.19 13.19
N PRO A 210 14.87 5.37 13.74
CA PRO A 210 15.56 5.74 14.97
C PRO A 210 16.54 6.90 14.75
N THR A 211 16.93 7.56 15.84
CA THR A 211 17.99 8.59 15.84
C THR A 211 19.35 8.03 15.42
N TRP A 212 19.60 6.76 15.74
CA TRP A 212 20.86 6.07 15.46
C TRP A 212 20.61 4.73 14.75
N ALA A 213 21.42 4.46 13.73
CA ALA A 213 21.55 3.16 13.10
C ALA A 213 22.90 2.57 13.49
N GLY A 214 22.90 1.62 14.41
CA GLY A 214 24.06 0.78 14.69
C GLY A 214 24.30 -0.19 13.53
N ILE A 215 25.56 -0.47 13.19
CA ILE A 215 25.91 -1.38 12.11
C ILE A 215 26.02 -2.81 12.66
N PRO A 216 25.15 -3.76 12.24
CA PRO A 216 25.25 -5.16 12.66
C PRO A 216 26.58 -5.78 12.21
N LYS A 217 27.09 -6.73 13.00
CA LYS A 217 28.37 -7.42 12.71
C LYS A 217 28.34 -8.12 11.36
N GLU A 218 27.19 -8.67 10.98
CA GLU A 218 26.98 -9.37 9.71
C GLU A 218 27.02 -8.38 8.54
N LEU A 219 26.40 -7.21 8.68
CA LEU A 219 26.50 -6.15 7.66
C LEU A 219 27.93 -5.67 7.49
N ALA A 220 28.70 -5.57 8.58
CA ALA A 220 30.11 -5.22 8.52
C ALA A 220 30.96 -6.22 7.72
N LYS A 221 30.60 -7.51 7.75
CA LYS A 221 31.26 -8.57 6.96
C LYS A 221 30.81 -8.54 5.49
N LEU A 222 29.51 -8.35 5.26
CA LEU A 222 28.89 -8.40 3.93
C LEU A 222 29.16 -7.16 3.09
N SER A 223 29.30 -6.00 3.73
CA SER A 223 29.51 -4.73 3.04
C SER A 223 30.98 -4.33 3.04
N GLY A 224 31.41 -3.62 2.00
CA GLY A 224 32.74 -3.03 1.91
C GLY A 224 32.79 -1.61 2.50
N CYS A 225 31.86 -1.30 3.40
CA CYS A 225 31.71 0.05 3.93
C CYS A 225 32.89 0.42 4.83
N LYS A 226 33.36 1.67 4.73
CA LYS A 226 34.50 2.18 5.52
C LYS A 226 34.22 2.17 7.02
N TYR A 227 33.00 2.53 7.42
CA TYR A 227 32.64 2.69 8.83
C TYR A 227 31.74 1.54 9.29
N THR A 228 32.34 0.61 10.03
CA THR A 228 31.68 -0.60 10.53
C THR A 228 31.79 -0.71 12.05
N LYS A 229 32.70 -1.55 12.57
CA LYS A 229 32.90 -1.77 14.00
C LYS A 229 33.32 -0.46 14.68
N GLY A 230 32.66 -0.13 15.78
CA GLY A 230 32.94 1.10 16.56
C GLY A 230 32.29 2.37 16.02
N TYR A 231 31.43 2.26 14.99
CA TYR A 231 30.72 3.39 14.41
C TYR A 231 29.19 3.18 14.39
N LYS A 232 28.47 4.30 14.35
CA LYS A 232 27.03 4.37 14.14
C LYS A 232 26.68 5.51 13.19
N TYR A 233 25.57 5.35 12.48
CA TYR A 233 25.07 6.32 11.52
C TYR A 233 23.89 7.08 12.13
N ALA A 234 23.77 8.38 11.84
CA ALA A 234 22.56 9.12 12.22
C ALA A 234 21.38 8.70 11.34
N GLY A 235 20.25 8.41 11.95
CA GLY A 235 18.98 8.20 11.26
C GLY A 235 18.23 9.50 10.99
N ASP A 236 16.92 9.38 10.74
CA ASP A 236 16.01 10.49 10.46
C ASP A 236 15.12 10.87 11.66
N ALA A 237 15.11 10.06 12.73
CA ALA A 237 14.36 10.34 13.96
C ALA A 237 12.88 10.72 13.70
N ARG A 238 12.19 9.96 12.83
CA ARG A 238 10.80 10.24 12.44
C ARG A 238 10.00 8.98 12.16
N GLY A 239 8.68 9.12 12.08
CA GLY A 239 7.75 8.09 11.58
C GLY A 239 7.32 8.32 10.14
N PHE A 240 6.41 7.45 9.66
CA PHE A 240 5.72 7.63 8.38
C PHE A 240 4.86 8.89 8.40
N SER A 241 4.95 9.72 7.36
CA SER A 241 4.13 10.93 7.30
C SER A 241 3.96 11.46 5.88
N ALA A 242 2.71 11.57 5.44
CA ALA A 242 2.41 12.23 4.17
C ALA A 242 2.81 13.72 4.16
N LYS A 243 2.97 14.35 5.33
CA LYS A 243 3.30 15.78 5.45
C LYS A 243 4.81 16.05 5.59
N GLN A 244 5.66 15.01 5.60
CA GLN A 244 7.10 15.16 5.84
C GLN A 244 7.76 16.13 4.83
N LYS A 245 8.48 17.13 5.35
CA LYS A 245 9.33 18.06 4.57
C LYS A 245 10.74 17.49 4.39
N ASN A 246 11.44 17.90 3.33
CA ASN A 246 12.81 17.50 3.05
C ASN A 246 13.80 18.66 3.35
N PRO A 247 15.06 18.39 3.74
CA PRO A 247 15.66 17.07 3.95
C PRO A 247 15.29 16.51 5.34
N GLY A 248 14.48 15.45 5.35
CA GLY A 248 14.14 14.68 6.55
C GLY A 248 14.07 13.19 6.23
N SER A 249 14.84 12.75 5.23
CA SER A 249 14.86 11.36 4.73
C SER A 249 16.22 11.06 4.12
N ARG A 250 16.57 9.78 3.99
CA ARG A 250 17.82 9.34 3.37
C ARG A 250 17.84 9.51 1.86
N ALA A 251 16.75 9.20 1.18
CA ALA A 251 16.61 9.41 -0.26
C ALA A 251 15.14 9.56 -0.66
N GLY A 252 14.89 10.18 -1.80
CA GLY A 252 13.56 10.23 -2.34
C GLY A 252 13.46 10.90 -3.69
N VAL A 253 12.26 10.79 -4.26
CA VAL A 253 11.86 11.42 -5.52
C VAL A 253 10.43 11.90 -5.41
N THR A 254 10.16 13.09 -5.93
CA THR A 254 8.83 13.66 -6.07
C THR A 254 8.59 13.93 -7.54
N GLY A 255 7.69 13.18 -8.18
CA GLY A 255 7.29 13.42 -9.56
C GLY A 255 5.88 13.97 -9.62
N THR A 256 5.64 14.95 -10.49
CA THR A 256 4.36 15.64 -10.66
C THR A 256 3.91 15.55 -12.10
N VAL A 257 2.69 15.06 -12.31
CA VAL A 257 1.99 15.04 -13.59
C VAL A 257 1.04 16.23 -13.61
N ASN A 258 1.19 17.12 -14.59
CA ASN A 258 0.18 18.14 -14.90
C ASN A 258 -0.88 17.53 -15.83
N TRP A 259 -2.14 17.50 -15.41
CA TRP A 259 -3.23 16.87 -16.17
C TRP A 259 -3.76 17.71 -17.33
N LYS A 260 -3.41 18.99 -17.39
CA LYS A 260 -3.79 19.86 -18.52
C LYS A 260 -2.78 19.76 -19.65
N SER A 261 -1.48 19.85 -19.33
CA SER A 261 -0.41 19.85 -20.34
C SER A 261 0.23 18.48 -20.58
N GLY A 262 -0.04 17.50 -19.73
CA GLY A 262 0.68 16.22 -19.74
C GLY A 262 2.16 16.33 -19.33
N LYS A 263 2.66 17.52 -18.97
CA LYS A 263 4.06 17.71 -18.57
C LYS A 263 4.33 16.98 -17.26
N ILE A 264 5.45 16.27 -17.22
CA ILE A 264 5.99 15.69 -15.98
C ILE A 264 7.18 16.53 -15.52
N THR A 265 7.12 16.99 -14.27
CA THR A 265 8.28 17.57 -13.56
C THR A 265 8.64 16.67 -12.40
N TRP A 266 9.90 16.67 -11.99
CA TRP A 266 10.32 15.83 -10.87
C TRP A 266 11.60 16.31 -10.20
N ASP A 267 11.66 16.09 -8.90
CA ASP A 267 12.77 16.44 -8.03
C ASP A 267 13.27 15.19 -7.30
N ARG A 268 14.58 15.12 -7.06
CA ARG A 268 15.25 13.99 -6.41
C ARG A 268 16.23 14.49 -5.36
N PHE A 269 16.43 13.71 -4.31
CA PHE A 269 17.40 14.07 -3.28
C PHE A 269 17.99 12.85 -2.58
N THR A 270 19.12 13.09 -1.94
CA THR A 270 19.73 12.25 -0.90
C THR A 270 20.00 13.12 0.32
N GLY A 271 19.76 12.56 1.50
CA GLY A 271 20.12 13.17 2.79
C GLY A 271 21.62 13.10 3.05
N LYS A 272 22.10 13.88 4.02
CA LYS A 272 23.48 13.79 4.51
C LYS A 272 23.61 12.50 5.33
N THR A 273 24.56 11.64 4.95
CA THR A 273 25.00 10.49 5.75
C THR A 273 26.03 10.99 6.75
N ARG A 274 25.73 10.88 8.04
CA ARG A 274 26.60 11.33 9.14
C ARG A 274 27.01 10.13 9.98
N VAL A 275 28.30 9.97 10.20
CA VAL A 275 28.89 8.85 10.93
C VAL A 275 29.54 9.35 12.20
N TYR A 276 29.35 8.59 13.27
CA TYR A 276 29.82 8.92 14.60
C TYR A 276 30.52 7.72 15.22
N LYS A 277 31.52 7.96 16.08
CA LYS A 277 32.07 6.91 16.94
C LYS A 277 31.01 6.45 17.93
N THR A 278 30.91 5.13 18.14
CA THR A 278 29.95 4.57 19.10
C THR A 278 30.32 4.92 20.54
N SER A 279 31.62 4.96 20.87
CA SER A 279 32.11 5.16 22.24
C SER A 279 31.76 6.52 22.85
N ASN A 280 31.79 7.59 22.06
CA ASN A 280 31.62 8.96 22.58
C ASN A 280 30.74 9.84 21.70
N SER A 281 30.05 9.26 20.72
CA SER A 281 29.18 10.00 19.79
C SER A 281 29.86 11.18 19.09
N ARG A 282 31.19 11.14 18.90
CA ARG A 282 31.92 12.16 18.12
C ARG A 282 31.66 11.97 16.63
N LEU A 283 31.29 13.05 15.92
CA LEU A 283 31.15 13.04 14.47
C LEU A 283 32.51 12.79 13.82
N VAL A 284 32.57 11.85 12.88
CA VAL A 284 33.81 11.50 12.15
C VAL A 284 33.72 11.71 10.64
N ALA A 285 32.51 11.70 10.07
CA ALA A 285 32.33 11.93 8.65
C ALA A 285 30.92 12.41 8.31
N THR A 286 30.83 13.22 7.27
CA THR A 286 29.56 13.60 6.64
C THR A 286 29.72 13.58 5.12
N ARG A 287 28.82 12.89 4.41
CA ARG A 287 28.81 12.85 2.93
C ARG A 287 27.40 12.65 2.39
N LYS A 288 27.15 13.03 1.14
CA LYS A 288 25.88 12.75 0.44
C LYS A 288 26.05 11.64 -0.57
N ALA A 289 25.08 10.72 -0.62
CA ALA A 289 24.97 9.75 -1.69
C ALA A 289 24.65 10.44 -3.03
N SER A 290 25.03 9.82 -4.15
CA SER A 290 24.69 10.35 -5.48
C SER A 290 23.19 10.23 -5.75
N VAL A 291 22.62 11.22 -6.42
CA VAL A 291 21.24 11.18 -6.93
C VAL A 291 21.16 10.66 -8.37
N LYS A 292 22.29 10.33 -9.01
CA LYS A 292 22.37 10.04 -10.46
C LYS A 292 21.44 8.92 -10.91
N LYS A 293 21.22 7.91 -10.06
CA LYS A 293 20.38 6.74 -10.34
C LYS A 293 18.97 6.81 -9.74
N ILE A 294 18.59 7.97 -9.18
CA ILE A 294 17.21 8.25 -8.79
C ILE A 294 16.48 8.83 -10.00
N LYS A 295 15.43 8.17 -10.48
CA LYS A 295 14.72 8.50 -11.72
C LYS A 295 13.20 8.47 -11.53
N PHE A 296 12.54 9.32 -12.30
CA PHE A 296 11.09 9.34 -12.50
C PHE A 296 10.85 9.45 -14.01
N LYS A 297 10.24 8.44 -14.63
CA LYS A 297 10.07 8.37 -16.09
C LYS A 297 8.61 8.14 -16.46
N ALA A 298 8.09 8.80 -17.48
CA ALA A 298 6.80 8.45 -18.07
C ALA A 298 6.90 7.08 -18.76
N LEU A 299 5.81 6.30 -18.74
CA LEU A 299 5.72 5.01 -19.41
C LEU A 299 4.73 4.98 -20.57
N ASN A 300 3.75 5.89 -20.58
CA ASN A 300 2.75 6.00 -21.63
C ASN A 300 2.50 7.45 -22.04
N LYS A 301 1.83 7.59 -23.18
CA LYS A 301 1.35 8.87 -23.68
C LYS A 301 0.26 9.41 -22.76
N HIS A 302 0.22 10.72 -22.61
CA HIS A 302 -0.84 11.39 -21.88
C HIS A 302 -2.12 11.39 -22.70
N ASN A 303 -3.27 11.12 -22.07
CA ASN A 303 -4.58 11.21 -22.71
C ASN A 303 -5.57 12.09 -21.90
N GLY A 304 -5.06 12.94 -20.99
CA GLY A 304 -5.89 13.75 -20.09
C GLY A 304 -6.42 13.04 -18.85
N LYS A 305 -6.47 11.69 -18.85
CA LYS A 305 -7.19 10.89 -17.84
C LYS A 305 -6.30 9.90 -17.10
N GLU A 306 -5.25 9.39 -17.74
CA GLU A 306 -4.33 8.39 -17.21
C GLU A 306 -2.87 8.82 -17.41
N ARG A 307 -2.02 8.41 -16.47
CA ARG A 307 -0.58 8.41 -16.67
C ARG A 307 0.15 7.29 -15.92
N GLY A 308 1.07 6.67 -16.63
CA GLY A 308 1.99 5.66 -16.14
C GLY A 308 3.38 6.23 -15.92
N VAL A 309 3.99 5.85 -14.81
CA VAL A 309 5.35 6.26 -14.45
C VAL A 309 6.17 5.13 -13.86
N ARG A 310 7.48 5.20 -14.09
CA ARG A 310 8.50 4.36 -13.47
C ARG A 310 9.26 5.17 -12.43
N ILE A 311 9.28 4.67 -11.20
CA ILE A 311 10.07 5.22 -10.10
C ILE A 311 11.26 4.29 -9.87
N ILE A 312 12.48 4.84 -9.89
CA ILE A 312 13.70 4.12 -9.52
C ILE A 312 14.43 4.93 -8.46
N ILE A 313 14.78 4.28 -7.36
CA ILE A 313 15.68 4.82 -6.35
C ILE A 313 16.82 3.84 -6.19
N ASP A 314 18.01 4.29 -6.55
CA ASP A 314 19.24 3.59 -6.25
C ASP A 314 20.22 4.60 -5.64
N ALA A 315 20.38 4.50 -4.32
CA ALA A 315 21.23 5.39 -3.53
C ALA A 315 22.14 4.57 -2.64
N THR A 316 23.35 4.30 -3.14
CA THR A 316 24.44 3.67 -2.38
C THR A 316 24.86 4.58 -1.23
N ASP A 317 25.11 3.99 -0.05
CA ASP A 317 25.74 4.71 1.05
C ASP A 317 27.11 5.27 0.59
N PRO A 318 27.37 6.57 0.81
CA PRO A 318 28.54 7.23 0.23
C PRO A 318 29.89 6.81 0.85
N PHE A 319 29.87 5.96 1.87
CA PHE A 319 31.04 5.35 2.51
C PHE A 319 31.21 3.88 2.15
N CYS A 320 30.42 3.35 1.22
CA CYS A 320 30.49 1.98 0.74
C CYS A 320 30.95 1.91 -0.72
N PRO A 321 31.36 0.73 -1.23
CA PRO A 321 31.75 0.56 -2.62
C PRO A 321 30.61 0.96 -3.55
N LYS A 322 30.92 1.67 -4.64
CA LYS A 322 29.91 2.19 -5.57
C LYS A 322 29.17 1.08 -6.33
N THR A 323 29.82 -0.06 -6.53
CA THR A 323 29.40 -1.21 -7.35
C THR A 323 29.86 -2.52 -6.69
N GLY A 324 29.41 -3.66 -7.23
CA GLY A 324 29.81 -4.99 -6.76
C GLY A 324 28.96 -5.55 -5.61
N ALA A 325 29.22 -6.81 -5.25
CA ALA A 325 28.44 -7.55 -4.25
C ALA A 325 28.53 -6.96 -2.83
N LYS A 326 29.61 -6.25 -2.53
CA LYS A 326 29.87 -5.57 -1.23
C LYS A 326 29.20 -4.19 -1.11
N ARG A 327 28.39 -3.80 -2.10
CA ARG A 327 27.64 -2.54 -2.11
C ARG A 327 26.46 -2.60 -1.14
N ALA A 328 26.30 -1.54 -0.34
CA ALA A 328 25.19 -1.35 0.57
C ALA A 328 24.44 -0.05 0.24
N GLY A 329 23.11 -0.10 0.14
CA GLY A 329 22.33 1.09 -0.17
C GLY A 329 20.84 0.85 -0.37
N ILE A 330 20.16 1.95 -0.63
CA ILE A 330 18.71 1.98 -0.87
C ILE A 330 18.45 1.56 -2.30
N GLY A 331 17.55 0.59 -2.49
CA GLY A 331 17.11 0.13 -3.80
C GLY A 331 15.60 0.00 -3.86
N ALA A 332 14.95 0.70 -4.78
CA ALA A 332 13.52 0.56 -5.04
C ALA A 332 13.20 0.79 -6.52
N SER A 333 12.19 0.08 -6.99
CA SER A 333 11.77 0.03 -8.37
C SER A 333 10.26 -0.19 -8.38
N ALA A 334 9.49 0.85 -8.73
CA ALA A 334 8.05 0.78 -8.86
C ALA A 334 7.58 1.19 -10.27
N THR A 335 6.49 0.59 -10.71
CA THR A 335 5.66 1.07 -11.82
C THR A 335 4.32 1.48 -11.21
N VAL A 336 3.87 2.70 -11.52
CA VAL A 336 2.60 3.23 -11.04
C VAL A 336 1.80 3.73 -12.24
N GLN A 337 0.61 3.17 -12.45
CA GLN A 337 -0.42 3.76 -13.30
C GLN A 337 -1.38 4.55 -12.42
N MET A 338 -1.77 5.75 -12.81
CA MET A 338 -2.72 6.57 -12.04
C MET A 338 -3.75 7.24 -12.96
N THR A 339 -5.01 7.35 -12.51
CA THR A 339 -5.99 8.22 -13.14
C THR A 339 -5.93 9.63 -12.57
N ARG A 340 -6.45 10.59 -13.34
CA ARG A 340 -6.72 11.94 -12.88
C ARG A 340 -7.65 11.96 -11.66
N GLY A 341 -8.66 11.09 -11.66
CA GLY A 341 -9.60 10.89 -10.55
C GLY A 341 -8.98 10.35 -9.26
N GLY A 342 -7.77 9.79 -9.32
CA GLY A 342 -7.01 9.32 -8.16
C GLY A 342 -7.04 7.80 -7.94
N SER A 343 -7.63 7.03 -8.85
CA SER A 343 -7.41 5.58 -8.89
C SER A 343 -5.96 5.29 -9.30
N PHE A 344 -5.40 4.18 -8.84
CA PHE A 344 -4.03 3.80 -9.18
C PHE A 344 -3.85 2.29 -9.26
N HIS A 345 -2.79 1.89 -9.94
CA HIS A 345 -2.19 0.56 -9.86
C HIS A 345 -0.71 0.71 -9.55
N VAL A 346 -0.17 -0.14 -8.68
CA VAL A 346 1.26 -0.19 -8.38
C VAL A 346 1.78 -1.62 -8.37
N THR A 347 2.99 -1.78 -8.88
CA THR A 347 3.77 -3.03 -8.81
C THR A 347 5.26 -2.73 -8.77
N GLY A 348 6.05 -3.71 -8.33
CA GLY A 348 7.51 -3.65 -8.29
C GLY A 348 8.09 -4.09 -6.94
N LYS A 349 9.36 -3.77 -6.70
CA LYS A 349 10.10 -4.25 -5.52
C LYS A 349 11.00 -3.19 -4.91
N HIS A 350 11.35 -3.38 -3.64
CA HIS A 350 12.35 -2.59 -2.94
C HIS A 350 13.17 -3.44 -1.97
N ARG A 351 14.30 -2.88 -1.49
CA ARG A 351 15.11 -3.45 -0.41
C ARG A 351 14.30 -3.43 0.87
N GLN A 352 14.48 -4.42 1.73
CA GLN A 352 13.81 -4.47 3.04
C GLN A 352 14.43 -3.54 4.09
N ALA A 353 15.34 -2.66 3.67
CA ALA A 353 15.82 -1.54 4.45
C ALA A 353 16.25 -0.38 3.55
N PRO A 354 16.10 0.88 4.00
CA PRO A 354 15.47 1.28 5.28
C PRO A 354 13.93 1.29 5.14
N ASP A 355 13.21 2.07 5.95
CA ASP A 355 11.76 2.21 5.78
C ASP A 355 11.44 2.93 4.47
N HIS A 356 10.35 2.54 3.83
CA HIS A 356 9.90 3.09 2.55
C HIS A 356 8.47 3.60 2.63
N GLU A 357 8.22 4.77 2.04
CA GLU A 357 6.88 5.32 1.90
C GLU A 357 6.64 5.91 0.52
N LEU A 358 5.46 5.67 -0.02
CA LEU A 358 4.97 6.22 -1.28
C LEU A 358 3.56 6.76 -1.08
N TYR A 359 3.38 8.04 -1.39
CA TYR A 359 2.07 8.70 -1.37
C TYR A 359 1.75 9.32 -2.72
N MET A 360 0.47 9.35 -3.05
CA MET A 360 -0.08 10.14 -4.15
C MET A 360 -0.87 11.32 -3.59
N TYR A 361 -0.72 12.49 -4.21
CA TYR A 361 -1.43 13.71 -3.86
C TYR A 361 -2.14 14.23 -5.11
N ASN A 362 -3.47 14.31 -5.11
CA ASN A 362 -4.26 14.84 -6.21
C ASN A 362 -4.72 16.25 -5.86
N TYR A 363 -4.24 17.26 -6.61
CA TYR A 363 -4.44 18.67 -6.29
C TYR A 363 -5.63 19.27 -7.03
N ALA A 364 -6.57 19.85 -6.27
CA ALA A 364 -7.64 20.71 -6.76
C ALA A 364 -7.36 22.14 -6.27
N GLY A 365 -6.78 22.97 -7.15
CA GLY A 365 -6.23 24.26 -6.77
C GLY A 365 -5.08 24.11 -5.76
N LYS A 366 -5.20 24.77 -4.60
CA LYS A 366 -4.22 24.69 -3.49
C LYS A 366 -4.44 23.49 -2.56
N LYS A 367 -5.64 22.89 -2.58
CA LYS A 367 -6.00 21.73 -1.75
C LYS A 367 -5.60 20.44 -2.46
N TYR A 368 -5.38 19.37 -1.69
CA TYR A 368 -5.14 18.04 -2.24
C TYR A 368 -5.81 16.94 -1.42
N LYS A 369 -6.21 15.85 -2.09
CA LYS A 369 -6.49 14.57 -1.43
C LYS A 369 -5.22 13.71 -1.46
N THR A 370 -4.94 12.99 -0.38
CA THR A 370 -3.78 12.10 -0.26
C THR A 370 -4.21 10.64 -0.29
N LYS A 371 -3.50 9.81 -1.04
CA LYS A 371 -3.59 8.35 -0.99
C LYS A 371 -2.28 7.74 -0.54
N THR A 372 -2.35 6.87 0.46
CA THR A 372 -1.23 6.04 0.90
C THR A 372 -1.11 4.84 -0.04
N ILE A 373 0.01 4.77 -0.75
CA ILE A 373 0.34 3.65 -1.66
C ILE A 373 1.32 2.69 -0.98
N LEU A 374 2.27 3.16 -0.18
CA LEU A 374 3.20 2.27 0.52
C LEU A 374 3.56 2.89 1.86
N ARG A 375 3.55 2.07 2.90
CA ARG A 375 4.25 2.29 4.17
C ARG A 375 4.83 0.95 4.58
N ASP A 376 6.14 0.81 4.40
CA ASP A 376 6.81 -0.43 4.74
C ASP A 376 7.97 -0.18 5.68
N LYS A 377 7.93 -0.88 6.82
CA LYS A 377 8.95 -0.80 7.86
C LYS A 377 10.14 -1.62 7.43
N MET A 378 11.36 -1.13 7.67
CA MET A 378 12.54 -1.96 7.46
C MET A 378 12.43 -3.23 8.31
N LEU A 379 12.82 -4.36 7.72
CA LEU A 379 12.94 -5.63 8.43
C LEU A 379 14.18 -5.59 9.32
N ASP A 380 15.33 -5.32 8.71
CA ASP A 380 16.64 -5.32 9.36
C ASP A 380 17.62 -4.48 8.53
N LEU A 381 18.48 -3.69 9.18
CA LEU A 381 19.45 -2.83 8.48
C LEU A 381 20.38 -3.63 7.55
N ARG A 382 20.66 -4.91 7.83
CA ARG A 382 21.44 -5.80 6.95
C ARG A 382 20.86 -5.86 5.53
N CYS A 383 19.55 -5.70 5.39
CA CYS A 383 18.85 -5.76 4.11
C CYS A 383 19.13 -4.58 3.17
N ILE A 384 19.94 -3.58 3.56
CA ILE A 384 20.50 -2.62 2.61
C ILE A 384 21.54 -3.26 1.67
N SER A 385 22.08 -4.42 2.06
CA SER A 385 23.06 -5.19 1.27
C SER A 385 22.34 -6.26 0.45
N GLN A 386 22.69 -6.38 -0.83
CA GLN A 386 22.02 -7.33 -1.73
C GLN A 386 22.10 -8.80 -1.31
N PRO A 387 23.27 -9.31 -0.89
CA PRO A 387 23.40 -10.71 -0.49
C PRO A 387 22.66 -11.04 0.81
N ALA A 388 22.29 -10.03 1.62
CA ALA A 388 21.68 -10.26 2.93
C ALA A 388 20.19 -10.60 2.83
N CYS A 389 19.46 -9.92 1.94
CA CYS A 389 18.01 -10.04 1.83
C CYS A 389 17.56 -9.94 0.39
N GLN A 390 16.58 -10.78 0.03
CA GLN A 390 15.86 -10.67 -1.22
C GLN A 390 15.09 -9.33 -1.29
N LEU A 391 14.74 -8.92 -2.51
CA LEU A 391 13.86 -7.77 -2.68
C LEU A 391 12.44 -8.14 -2.26
N GLN A 392 11.77 -7.22 -1.58
CA GLN A 392 10.38 -7.34 -1.19
C GLN A 392 9.46 -6.67 -2.22
N ASN A 393 8.32 -7.31 -2.50
CA ASN A 393 7.31 -6.72 -3.37
C ASN A 393 6.66 -5.51 -2.72
N ILE A 394 6.33 -4.51 -3.54
CA ILE A 394 5.49 -3.39 -3.14
C ILE A 394 4.07 -3.90 -2.97
N ALA A 395 3.70 -4.17 -1.71
CA ALA A 395 2.33 -4.42 -1.32
C ALA A 395 1.84 -3.16 -0.58
N ALA A 396 0.80 -2.52 -1.10
CA ALA A 396 0.28 -1.28 -0.54
C ALA A 396 -0.48 -1.47 0.77
N LYS A 397 0.14 -2.03 1.81
CA LYS A 397 -0.47 -2.16 3.13
C LYS A 397 -0.72 -0.73 3.66
N GLY A 398 -1.99 -0.38 3.86
CA GLY A 398 -2.47 0.99 4.14
C GLY A 398 -1.90 1.61 5.41
#